data_AF-Q0JC01-F1
#
_entry.id   AF-Q0JC01-F1
#
_cell.length_a   1.000
_cell.length_b   1.000
_cell.length_c   1.000
_cell.angle_alpha   90.00
_cell.angle_beta   90.00
_cell.angle_gamma   90.00
#
_symmetry.space_group_name_H-M   'P 1'
#
loop_
_entity.id
_entity.type
_entity.pdbx_description
1 polymer ?
#
loop_
_entity_poly.entity_id
_entity_poly.type
_entity_poly.pdbx_seq_one_letter_code
_entity_poly.pdbx_strand_id
1 'polypeptide(L)'
;MTGMGSSIGRATIFYCVALSIIAGAAATQVPPTEAESVEAAELASSAFKADTLPSASRKLMAVSDVPLAPVCPVRFDKMKGPAIELGKKCKTTGVKVCCEAFKTFACPHNKLINDVNNGCADEMFYTIHTYGQLLPGTIFKKCLEGPHGMKC
;
A
#
# COMPACT_ATOMS: atom_id res chain seq x y z
N MET A 1 -36.71 35.55 12.24
CA MET A 1 -37.74 34.77 11.54
C MET A 1 -37.10 33.49 11.05
N THR A 2 -37.78 32.42 11.37
CA THR A 2 -37.48 30.99 11.28
C THR A 2 -37.27 30.53 9.84
N GLY A 3 -36.36 29.57 9.64
CA GLY A 3 -36.15 28.91 8.35
C GLY A 3 -35.43 27.57 8.52
N MET A 4 -36.20 26.55 8.94
CA MET A 4 -35.83 25.14 8.95
C MET A 4 -35.78 24.57 7.52
N GLY A 5 -34.81 23.71 7.22
CA GLY A 5 -34.71 22.94 5.98
C GLY A 5 -34.03 21.59 6.22
N SER A 6 -34.77 20.51 5.96
CA SER A 6 -34.63 19.14 6.47
C SER A 6 -33.43 18.30 6.02
N SER A 7 -32.99 17.47 6.97
CA SER A 7 -32.24 16.20 6.83
C SER A 7 -33.00 15.14 6.03
N ILE A 8 -32.42 14.62 4.94
CA ILE A 8 -32.67 13.26 4.42
C ILE A 8 -31.37 12.78 3.75
N GLY A 9 -30.75 11.70 4.24
CA GLY A 9 -29.74 10.98 3.42
C GLY A 9 -28.48 10.44 4.10
N ARG A 10 -28.24 10.69 5.39
CA ARG A 10 -26.99 10.25 6.06
C ARG A 10 -27.12 9.05 7.02
N ALA A 11 -28.31 8.51 7.21
CA ALA A 11 -28.56 7.45 8.21
C ALA A 11 -28.63 6.02 7.63
N THR A 12 -28.70 5.84 6.30
CA THR A 12 -28.97 4.51 5.70
C THR A 12 -27.70 3.73 5.32
N ILE A 13 -26.51 4.34 5.35
CA ILE A 13 -25.26 3.70 4.87
C ILE A 13 -24.58 2.86 5.98
N PHE A 14 -24.98 3.01 7.25
CA PHE A 14 -24.40 2.24 8.36
C PHE A 14 -25.13 0.93 8.69
N TYR A 15 -26.24 0.62 8.01
CA TYR A 15 -27.08 -0.56 8.33
C TYR A 15 -26.65 -1.85 7.62
N CYS A 16 -25.74 -1.79 6.64
CA CYS A 16 -25.33 -2.96 5.83
C CYS A 16 -24.22 -3.82 6.47
N VAL A 17 -23.77 -3.53 7.69
CA VAL A 17 -22.60 -4.20 8.31
C VAL A 17 -23.00 -5.21 9.41
N ALA A 18 -24.29 -5.52 9.59
CA ALA A 18 -24.76 -6.27 10.77
C ALA A 18 -25.66 -7.51 10.53
N LEU A 19 -25.84 -8.04 9.30
CA LEU A 19 -26.92 -9.02 9.04
C LEU A 19 -26.58 -10.33 8.30
N SER A 20 -25.35 -10.87 8.37
CA SER A 20 -25.01 -12.08 7.59
C SER A 20 -24.62 -13.33 8.38
N ILE A 21 -25.10 -13.51 9.62
CA ILE A 21 -24.83 -14.74 10.37
C ILE A 21 -26.16 -15.30 10.89
N ILE A 22 -26.71 -16.29 10.18
CA ILE A 22 -27.65 -17.35 10.61
C ILE A 22 -28.12 -18.08 9.34
N ALA A 23 -27.72 -19.35 9.16
CA ALA A 23 -28.59 -20.44 8.69
C ALA A 23 -27.78 -21.73 8.44
N GLY A 24 -28.16 -22.81 9.12
CA GLY A 24 -28.08 -24.16 8.53
C GLY A 24 -27.05 -25.13 9.12
N ALA A 25 -27.17 -25.47 10.41
CA ALA A 25 -26.64 -26.73 10.93
C ALA A 25 -27.78 -27.76 11.01
N ALA A 26 -27.75 -28.78 10.17
CA ALA A 26 -28.55 -30.00 10.34
C ALA A 26 -27.76 -31.19 9.79
N ALA A 27 -27.33 -32.05 10.71
CA ALA A 27 -26.56 -33.26 10.45
C ALA A 27 -27.44 -34.35 9.82
N THR A 28 -26.92 -35.07 8.82
CA THR A 28 -27.21 -36.51 8.63
C THR A 28 -26.03 -37.13 7.86
N GLN A 29 -25.58 -38.28 8.37
CA GLN A 29 -24.37 -39.01 8.00
C GLN A 29 -24.58 -39.90 6.78
N VAL A 30 -23.68 -39.88 5.78
CA VAL A 30 -23.39 -41.01 4.87
C VAL A 30 -21.93 -40.87 4.35
N PRO A 31 -21.06 -41.91 4.39
CA PRO A 31 -19.63 -41.82 4.05
C PRO A 31 -19.30 -42.49 2.67
N PRO A 32 -18.04 -42.69 2.25
CA PRO A 32 -17.24 -41.76 1.43
C PRO A 32 -16.70 -42.40 0.12
N THR A 33 -16.51 -41.62 -0.96
CA THR A 33 -15.67 -42.03 -2.10
C THR A 33 -14.94 -40.84 -2.71
N GLU A 34 -13.64 -40.76 -2.38
CA GLU A 34 -12.50 -40.29 -3.17
C GLU A 34 -12.65 -39.05 -4.07
N ALA A 35 -12.64 -37.88 -3.46
CA ALA A 35 -11.96 -36.66 -3.92
C ALA A 35 -12.11 -35.60 -2.84
N GLU A 36 -11.10 -34.73 -2.66
CA GLU A 36 -11.14 -33.50 -1.84
C GLU A 36 -10.80 -33.67 -0.34
N SER A 37 -9.61 -33.22 0.06
CA SER A 37 -9.37 -32.71 1.44
C SER A 37 -8.01 -32.01 1.56
N VAL A 38 -8.04 -30.70 1.77
CA VAL A 38 -7.13 -29.94 2.66
C VAL A 38 -7.92 -28.67 3.00
N GLU A 39 -8.90 -28.82 3.89
CA GLU A 39 -8.81 -28.62 5.34
C GLU A 39 -8.74 -27.13 5.71
N ALA A 40 -9.95 -26.59 5.92
CA ALA A 40 -10.21 -25.32 6.58
C ALA A 40 -10.16 -25.53 8.11
N ALA A 41 -8.95 -25.51 8.66
CA ALA A 41 -8.69 -25.38 10.09
C ALA A 41 -7.41 -24.57 10.22
N GLU A 42 -7.47 -23.41 10.87
CA GLU A 42 -6.36 -22.66 11.49
C GLU A 42 -6.81 -21.21 11.71
N LEU A 43 -7.83 -21.01 12.55
CA LEU A 43 -8.14 -19.72 13.16
C LEU A 43 -8.56 -19.95 14.62
N ALA A 44 -7.64 -20.52 15.40
CA ALA A 44 -7.73 -20.58 16.86
C ALA A 44 -6.85 -19.47 17.45
N SER A 45 -7.49 -18.37 17.86
CA SER A 45 -6.87 -17.26 18.56
C SER A 45 -6.52 -17.69 20.00
N SER A 46 -5.24 -17.74 20.35
CA SER A 46 -4.79 -17.95 21.73
C SER A 46 -4.30 -16.65 22.37
N ALA A 47 -4.98 -16.28 23.45
CA ALA A 47 -4.70 -15.16 24.33
C ALA A 47 -3.32 -15.27 25.00
N PHE A 48 -2.47 -14.24 24.85
CA PHE A 48 -1.25 -14.12 25.64
C PHE A 48 -1.46 -13.20 26.84
N LYS A 49 -1.21 -13.77 28.03
CA LYS A 49 -1.20 -13.11 29.34
C LYS A 49 -0.16 -11.99 29.36
N ALA A 50 -0.57 -10.85 29.90
CA ALA A 50 0.29 -9.74 30.27
C ALA A 50 0.90 -10.03 31.66
N ASP A 51 2.22 -10.16 31.75
CA ASP A 51 2.92 -9.94 33.01
C ASP A 51 4.35 -9.43 32.79
N THR A 52 4.61 -8.29 33.43
CA THR A 52 5.92 -7.74 33.87
C THR A 52 6.84 -7.09 32.83
N LEU A 53 6.79 -5.76 32.80
CA LEU A 53 7.64 -4.81 32.07
C LEU A 53 8.96 -4.53 32.80
N PRO A 54 10.11 -4.44 32.09
CA PRO A 54 11.16 -3.49 32.44
C PRO A 54 11.19 -2.35 31.42
N SER A 55 11.09 -1.14 31.96
CA SER A 55 11.17 0.15 31.27
C SER A 55 12.53 0.35 30.59
N ALA A 56 12.55 0.44 29.26
CA ALA A 56 13.61 1.10 28.50
C ALA A 56 13.03 1.62 27.17
N SER A 57 13.26 2.91 26.92
CA SER A 57 12.58 3.78 25.98
C SER A 57 12.51 3.31 24.51
N ARG A 58 11.32 3.51 23.91
CA ARG A 58 11.05 3.62 22.46
C ARG A 58 11.38 2.40 21.58
N LYS A 59 10.65 1.29 21.77
CA LYS A 59 10.39 0.31 20.70
C LYS A 59 8.95 0.47 20.21
N LEU A 60 8.77 1.04 19.02
CA LEU A 60 7.53 0.90 18.27
C LEU A 60 7.45 -0.54 17.74
N MET A 61 6.53 -1.31 18.32
CA MET A 61 5.91 -2.56 17.87
C MET A 61 6.64 -3.35 16.77
N ALA A 62 7.36 -4.41 17.16
CA ALA A 62 7.69 -5.51 16.26
C ALA A 62 6.48 -6.46 16.21
N VAL A 63 5.63 -6.31 15.20
CA VAL A 63 4.79 -7.43 14.73
C VAL A 63 5.76 -8.39 14.06
N SER A 64 6.13 -9.47 14.75
CA SER A 64 7.29 -10.30 14.38
C SER A 64 7.00 -11.34 13.29
N ASP A 65 5.79 -11.40 12.76
CA ASP A 65 5.38 -12.43 11.79
C ASP A 65 5.04 -11.91 10.39
N VAL A 66 5.33 -10.63 10.10
CA VAL A 66 5.30 -10.10 8.74
C VAL A 66 6.75 -10.05 8.24
N PRO A 67 7.10 -10.74 7.14
CA PRO A 67 8.40 -10.58 6.50
C PRO A 67 8.61 -9.08 6.26
N LEU A 68 9.56 -8.49 7.01
CA LEU A 68 9.86 -7.08 6.87
C LEU A 68 10.31 -6.89 5.42
N ALA A 69 9.56 -6.10 4.66
CA ALA A 69 9.92 -5.83 3.27
C ALA A 69 11.41 -5.43 3.25
N PRO A 70 12.19 -6.02 2.35
CA PRO A 70 13.62 -5.77 2.29
C PRO A 70 13.84 -4.26 2.18
N VAL A 71 14.72 -3.74 3.03
CA VAL A 71 14.91 -2.29 3.20
C VAL A 71 15.78 -1.77 2.06
N CYS A 72 15.30 -0.76 1.35
CA CYS A 72 16.07 -0.13 0.29
C CYS A 72 17.36 0.49 0.85
N PRO A 73 18.55 0.20 0.28
CA PRO A 73 19.80 0.81 0.74
C PRO A 73 19.88 2.31 0.41
N VAL A 74 19.00 2.82 -0.46
CA VAL A 74 18.94 4.25 -0.84
C VAL A 74 17.93 4.97 0.04
N ARG A 75 18.37 6.06 0.68
CA ARG A 75 17.55 6.90 1.54
C ARG A 75 16.74 7.92 0.73
N PHE A 76 15.70 7.46 0.03
CA PHE A 76 14.83 8.35 -0.74
C PHE A 76 14.10 9.36 0.15
N ASP A 77 13.86 9.04 1.43
CA ASP A 77 13.33 9.97 2.44
C ASP A 77 14.16 11.27 2.60
N LYS A 78 15.44 11.23 2.20
CA LYS A 78 16.33 12.40 2.20
C LYS A 78 16.34 13.17 0.88
N MET A 79 15.73 12.66 -0.19
CA MET A 79 15.68 13.27 -1.52
C MET A 79 14.45 14.17 -1.74
N LYS A 80 14.01 14.88 -0.70
CA LYS A 80 12.79 15.72 -0.74
C LYS A 80 12.89 16.85 -1.76
N GLY A 81 14.02 17.55 -1.80
CA GLY A 81 14.28 18.65 -2.73
C GLY A 81 14.16 18.21 -4.20
N PRO A 82 14.93 17.20 -4.63
CA PRO A 82 14.83 16.64 -5.97
C PRO A 82 13.41 16.15 -6.33
N ALA A 83 12.70 15.53 -5.37
CA ALA A 83 11.30 15.10 -5.58
C ALA A 83 10.33 16.28 -5.79
N ILE A 84 10.49 17.38 -5.04
CA ILE A 84 9.70 18.61 -5.22
C ILE A 84 9.96 19.21 -6.62
N GLU A 85 11.22 19.30 -7.04
CA GLU A 85 11.58 19.82 -8.37
C GLU A 85 11.04 18.96 -9.51
N LEU A 86 11.10 17.64 -9.38
CA LEU A 86 10.43 16.70 -10.28
C LEU A 86 8.92 16.99 -10.37
N GLY A 87 8.27 17.13 -9.21
CA GLY A 87 6.85 17.46 -9.11
C GLY A 87 6.47 18.74 -9.86
N LYS A 88 7.22 19.83 -9.65
CA LYS A 88 7.01 21.11 -10.35
C LYS A 88 7.09 20.94 -11.87
N LYS A 89 8.14 20.26 -12.36
CA LYS A 89 8.35 20.03 -13.81
C LYS A 89 7.22 19.20 -14.43
N CYS A 90 6.77 18.16 -13.73
CA CYS A 90 5.71 17.29 -14.21
C CYS A 90 4.30 17.91 -14.19
N LYS A 91 4.07 18.91 -13.32
CA LYS A 91 2.79 19.64 -13.23
C LYS A 91 2.67 20.81 -14.21
N THR A 92 3.76 21.53 -14.44
CA THR A 92 3.74 22.82 -15.17
C THR A 92 4.25 22.72 -16.60
N THR A 93 5.06 21.71 -16.90
CA THR A 93 5.75 21.60 -18.18
C THR A 93 5.23 20.43 -19.01
N GLY A 94 5.59 20.39 -20.30
CA GLY A 94 5.24 19.31 -21.21
C GLY A 94 5.83 17.95 -20.81
N VAL A 95 5.25 16.88 -21.39
CA VAL A 95 5.59 15.47 -21.10
C VAL A 95 7.10 15.21 -21.19
N LYS A 96 7.77 15.70 -22.24
CA LYS A 96 9.23 15.53 -22.41
C LYS A 96 10.02 16.02 -21.19
N VAL A 97 9.71 17.21 -20.67
CA VAL A 97 10.43 17.79 -19.52
C VAL A 97 10.16 17.00 -18.24
N CYS A 98 8.93 16.51 -18.05
CA CYS A 98 8.62 15.61 -16.94
C CYS A 98 9.44 14.32 -17.00
N CYS A 99 9.55 13.70 -18.18
CA CYS A 99 10.26 12.43 -18.34
C CYS A 99 11.78 12.59 -18.19
N GLU A 100 12.38 13.64 -18.75
CA GLU A 100 13.80 13.96 -18.51
C GLU A 100 14.10 14.24 -17.03
N ALA A 101 13.20 14.94 -16.33
CA ALA A 101 13.32 15.16 -14.90
C ALA A 101 13.21 13.84 -14.11
N PHE A 102 12.29 12.96 -14.50
CA PHE A 102 12.14 11.66 -13.85
C PHE A 102 13.36 10.76 -14.10
N LYS A 103 13.91 10.74 -15.33
CA LYS A 103 15.18 10.07 -15.64
C LYS A 103 16.32 10.58 -14.77
N THR A 104 16.44 11.89 -14.59
CA THR A 104 17.47 12.51 -13.74
C THR A 104 17.37 12.02 -12.29
N PHE A 105 16.15 11.83 -11.79
CA PHE A 105 15.88 11.37 -10.42
C PHE A 105 16.09 9.84 -10.26
N ALA A 106 15.62 9.05 -11.23
CA ALA A 106 15.54 7.59 -11.10
C ALA A 106 16.73 6.83 -11.69
N CYS A 107 17.30 7.29 -12.81
CA CYS A 107 18.35 6.56 -13.53
C CYS A 107 19.63 6.29 -12.69
N PRO A 108 20.07 7.17 -11.77
CA PRO A 108 21.20 6.86 -10.89
C PRO A 108 20.98 5.62 -10.01
N HIS A 109 19.73 5.22 -9.79
CA HIS A 109 19.34 4.10 -8.95
C HIS A 109 18.66 2.96 -9.73
N ASN A 110 18.78 2.95 -11.07
CA ASN A 110 18.04 2.03 -11.96
C ASN A 110 18.17 0.54 -11.56
N LYS A 111 19.36 0.09 -11.17
CA LYS A 111 19.60 -1.31 -10.76
C LYS A 111 18.82 -1.68 -9.51
N LEU A 112 18.71 -0.75 -8.56
CA LEU A 112 18.04 -0.98 -7.28
C LEU A 112 16.52 -0.89 -7.44
N ILE A 113 16.02 0.13 -8.14
CA ILE A 113 14.56 0.31 -8.32
C ILE A 113 13.94 -0.76 -9.24
N ASN A 114 14.73 -1.40 -10.09
CA ASN A 114 14.28 -2.50 -10.95
C ASN A 114 14.38 -3.88 -10.27
N ASP A 115 14.97 -3.97 -9.08
CA ASP A 115 14.97 -5.19 -8.28
C ASP A 115 13.77 -5.18 -7.34
N VAL A 116 12.80 -6.06 -7.65
CA VAL A 116 11.52 -6.17 -6.93
C VAL A 116 11.67 -6.67 -5.49
N ASN A 117 12.86 -7.15 -5.10
CA ASN A 117 13.13 -7.75 -3.79
C ASN A 117 13.88 -6.80 -2.84
N ASN A 118 13.82 -5.48 -3.03
CA ASN A 118 14.51 -4.54 -2.15
C ASN A 118 13.68 -3.31 -1.72
N GLY A 119 12.40 -3.23 -2.09
CA GLY A 119 11.50 -2.14 -1.71
C GLY A 119 11.87 -0.76 -2.25
N CYS A 120 12.94 -0.62 -3.05
CA CYS A 120 13.41 0.69 -3.53
C CYS A 120 12.41 1.36 -4.46
N ALA A 121 11.69 0.60 -5.29
CA ALA A 121 10.65 1.16 -6.15
C ALA A 121 9.55 1.82 -5.31
N ASP A 122 9.08 1.14 -4.26
CA ASP A 122 8.02 1.63 -3.38
C ASP A 122 8.45 2.88 -2.62
N GLU A 123 9.65 2.88 -2.02
CA GLU A 123 10.17 4.05 -1.31
C GLU A 123 10.39 5.25 -2.24
N MET A 124 10.90 5.00 -3.45
CA MET A 124 11.10 6.02 -4.47
C MET A 124 9.75 6.65 -4.88
N PHE A 125 8.78 5.84 -5.27
CA PHE A 125 7.47 6.35 -5.70
C PHE A 125 6.71 6.99 -4.53
N TYR A 126 6.83 6.48 -3.31
CA TYR A 126 6.30 7.15 -2.12
C TYR A 126 6.86 8.57 -1.98
N THR A 127 8.18 8.73 -2.09
CA THR A 127 8.86 10.03 -2.01
C THR A 127 8.38 10.97 -3.12
N ILE A 128 8.24 10.48 -4.35
CA ILE A 128 7.74 11.26 -5.49
C ILE A 128 6.27 11.67 -5.30
N HIS A 129 5.41 10.75 -4.87
CA HIS A 129 3.99 11.04 -4.67
C HIS A 129 3.78 12.03 -3.52
N THR A 130 4.51 11.88 -2.43
CA THR A 130 4.36 12.74 -1.24
C THR A 130 5.00 14.12 -1.43
N TYR A 131 6.28 14.18 -1.77
CA TYR A 131 7.02 15.44 -1.86
C TYR A 131 6.90 16.11 -3.23
N GLY A 132 6.87 15.32 -4.32
CA GLY A 132 6.56 15.83 -5.66
C GLY A 132 5.08 16.12 -5.85
N GLN A 133 4.22 15.66 -4.94
CA GLN A 133 2.77 15.81 -5.01
C GLN A 133 2.22 15.32 -6.38
N LEU A 134 2.76 14.22 -6.88
CA LEU A 134 2.33 13.59 -8.13
C LEU A 134 1.35 12.46 -7.82
N LEU A 135 0.27 12.38 -8.59
CA LEU A 135 -0.69 11.28 -8.48
C LEU A 135 -0.02 9.95 -8.87
N PRO A 136 -0.36 8.84 -8.20
CA PRO A 136 0.04 7.51 -8.64
C PRO A 136 -0.27 7.29 -10.12
N GLY A 137 0.66 6.67 -10.84
CA GLY A 137 0.52 6.42 -12.27
C GLY A 137 0.86 7.60 -13.20
N THR A 138 1.07 8.82 -12.68
CA THR A 138 1.41 10.00 -13.51
C THR A 138 2.64 9.76 -14.38
N ILE A 139 3.69 9.20 -13.78
CA ILE A 139 4.96 8.93 -14.46
C ILE A 139 4.76 7.83 -15.51
N PHE A 140 4.17 6.70 -15.15
CA PHE A 140 3.92 5.59 -16.07
C PHE A 140 3.01 5.99 -17.24
N LYS A 141 2.02 6.85 -17.02
CA LYS A 141 1.16 7.32 -18.12
C LYS A 141 1.89 8.23 -19.12
N LYS A 142 2.90 8.99 -18.65
CA LYS A 142 3.57 10.03 -19.43
C LYS A 142 4.88 9.56 -20.07
N CYS A 143 5.61 8.66 -19.42
CA CYS A 143 7.03 8.43 -19.69
C CYS A 143 7.39 7.01 -20.13
N LEU A 144 6.41 6.22 -20.58
CA LEU A 144 6.69 4.93 -21.23
C LEU A 144 7.27 5.17 -22.63
N GLU A 145 8.46 4.65 -22.87
CA GLU A 145 9.18 4.76 -24.16
C GLU A 145 9.10 3.48 -25.00
N GLY A 146 8.61 2.38 -24.42
CA GLY A 146 8.45 1.09 -25.08
C GLY A 146 8.01 -0.02 -24.13
N PRO A 147 8.05 -1.29 -24.57
CA PRO A 147 7.59 -2.43 -23.78
C PRO A 147 8.43 -2.70 -22.52
N HIS A 148 9.67 -2.25 -22.50
CA HIS A 148 10.59 -2.39 -21.36
C HIS A 148 10.53 -1.18 -20.40
N GLY A 149 9.51 -0.34 -20.53
CA GLY A 149 9.35 0.84 -19.69
C GLY A 149 10.09 2.06 -20.24
N MET A 150 10.90 2.68 -19.39
CA MET A 150 11.65 3.89 -19.71
C MET A 150 13.14 3.58 -19.78
N LYS A 151 13.84 4.09 -20.80
CA LYS A 151 15.29 3.85 -20.95
C LYS A 151 16.10 4.79 -20.06
N CYS A 152 16.91 4.14 -19.22
CA CYS A 152 18.19 4.61 -18.72
C CYS A 152 19.25 3.69 -19.38
#